data_AF-A0AAN8H260-F1
#
_entry.id   AF-A0AAN8H260-F1
#
_cell.length_a   1.000
_cell.length_b   1.000
_cell.length_c   1.000
_cell.angle_alpha   90.00
_cell.angle_beta   90.00
_cell.angle_gamma   90.00
#
_symmetry.space_group_name_H-M   'P 1'
#
loop_
_entity.id
_entity.type
_entity.pdbx_description
1 polymer ?
#
loop_
_entity_poly.entity_id
_entity_poly.type
_entity_poly.pdbx_seq_one_letter_code
_entity_poly.pdbx_strand_id
1 'polypeptide(L)'
;MEVLLLLYSVLHVRLYASVILGLMYSILFEALEWLPLLQRSYDSTGWGTGLEGSGSDTLRWLGPAKALLHLCAHVIGIHLFIMSEVRSRSTFLKVGQAIMHGKDLEVEKALKERMIHSVMPQQVADELMKQGDDEGGGENSGKRYSSGACSTSAVSVGGGGGGGASQAQSATSTKNYAYNNHKRKKTSIHRGQIIFRPFNMKRMEPVSILFADIVGFTRMSANKSAPALVGLLNDLFGRFDRLCELTCCEKISTLGDCYYCVAGCPEPRPDHANCCVEMGLGMIQAIEQFCQETCETVNMRVGVHTGTVLCGILGMKRFKFDVWSNDVNLANLMEQLGVAGKVHLSEATVRFLGDHYQREDGRVAERAGESVVEKLKGKWLVTSYIS
;
A
#
# COMPACT_ATOMS: atom_id res chain seq x y z
N MET A 1 -9.68 -11.96 61.66
CA MET A 1 -9.67 -10.82 60.70
C MET A 1 -8.61 -10.99 59.61
N GLU A 2 -7.34 -11.20 59.96
CA GLU A 2 -6.25 -11.40 58.98
C GLU A 2 -6.52 -12.56 58.00
N VAL A 3 -7.01 -13.70 58.51
CA VAL A 3 -7.41 -14.86 57.70
C VAL A 3 -8.49 -14.52 56.67
N LEU A 4 -9.48 -13.68 57.03
CA LEU A 4 -10.55 -13.26 56.10
C LEU A 4 -9.99 -12.35 54.99
N LEU A 5 -9.07 -11.43 55.31
CA LEU A 5 -8.46 -10.56 54.32
C LEU A 5 -7.55 -11.34 53.36
N LEU A 6 -6.80 -12.33 53.86
CA LEU A 6 -6.02 -13.24 53.01
C LEU A 6 -6.91 -14.08 52.09
N LEU A 7 -8.04 -14.56 52.62
CA LEU A 7 -9.04 -15.30 51.84
C LEU A 7 -9.61 -14.48 50.67
N TYR A 8 -9.90 -13.19 50.89
CA TYR A 8 -10.45 -12.32 49.84
C TYR A 8 -9.40 -11.70 48.90
N SER A 9 -8.13 -11.60 49.31
CA SER A 9 -7.09 -10.93 48.50
C SER A 9 -6.17 -11.88 47.75
N VAL A 10 -5.81 -13.02 48.35
CA VAL A 10 -4.78 -13.93 47.81
C VAL A 10 -5.41 -15.16 47.17
N LEU A 11 -6.51 -15.67 47.74
CA LEU A 11 -7.16 -16.87 47.26
C LEU A 11 -8.03 -16.57 46.03
N HIS A 12 -7.60 -17.02 44.85
CA HIS A 12 -8.30 -16.85 43.58
C HIS A 12 -9.49 -17.82 43.42
N VAL A 13 -10.42 -17.78 44.38
CA VAL A 13 -11.66 -18.58 44.36
C VAL A 13 -12.82 -17.69 43.93
N ARG A 14 -13.84 -18.28 43.28
CA ARG A 14 -15.03 -17.53 42.84
C ARG A 14 -15.70 -16.82 44.03
N LEU A 15 -16.21 -15.61 43.80
CA LEU A 15 -16.78 -14.74 44.84
C LEU A 15 -17.79 -15.44 45.77
N TYR A 16 -18.69 -16.26 45.22
CA TYR A 16 -19.68 -16.97 46.05
C TYR A 16 -19.03 -17.94 47.04
N ALA A 17 -17.95 -18.62 46.63
CA ALA A 17 -17.27 -19.59 47.47
C ALA A 17 -16.39 -18.89 48.51
N SER A 18 -15.73 -17.78 48.19
CA SER A 18 -15.00 -16.99 49.19
C SER A 18 -15.93 -16.34 50.22
N VAL A 19 -17.12 -15.88 49.80
CA VAL A 19 -18.15 -15.37 50.70
C VAL A 19 -18.73 -16.47 51.60
N ILE A 20 -19.10 -17.63 51.06
CA ILE A 20 -19.62 -18.74 51.86
C ILE A 20 -18.58 -19.24 52.88
N LEU A 21 -17.33 -19.46 52.44
CA LEU A 21 -16.25 -19.89 53.32
C LEU A 21 -15.94 -18.84 54.40
N GLY A 22 -15.94 -17.55 54.03
CA GLY A 22 -15.75 -16.45 54.96
C GLY A 22 -16.86 -16.35 56.00
N LEU A 23 -18.13 -16.43 55.59
CA LEU A 23 -19.28 -16.40 56.50
C LEU A 23 -19.27 -17.62 57.43
N MET A 24 -19.00 -18.81 56.90
CA MET A 24 -18.88 -20.02 57.71
C MET A 24 -17.75 -19.91 58.73
N TYR A 25 -16.60 -19.37 58.34
CA TYR A 25 -15.49 -19.11 59.24
C TYR A 25 -15.88 -18.13 60.36
N SER A 26 -16.53 -17.00 60.03
CA SER A 26 -16.97 -16.01 61.03
C SER A 26 -18.00 -16.59 62.01
N ILE A 27 -18.98 -17.36 61.52
CA ILE A 27 -20.00 -18.00 62.38
C ILE A 27 -19.37 -19.04 63.30
N LEU A 28 -18.48 -19.90 62.78
CA LEU A 28 -17.82 -20.94 63.56
C LEU A 28 -16.85 -20.36 64.59
N PHE A 29 -16.13 -19.29 64.22
CA PHE A 29 -15.20 -18.59 65.10
C PHE A 29 -15.93 -17.97 66.31
N GLU A 30 -17.03 -17.27 66.07
CA GLU A 30 -17.86 -16.70 67.15
C GLU A 30 -18.52 -17.81 68.01
N ALA A 31 -18.98 -18.90 67.39
CA ALA A 31 -19.56 -20.04 68.12
C ALA A 31 -18.53 -20.72 69.05
N LEU A 32 -17.29 -20.88 68.60
CA LEU A 32 -16.19 -21.43 69.40
C LEU A 32 -15.76 -20.48 70.53
N GLU A 33 -15.86 -19.17 70.34
CA GLU A 33 -15.54 -18.17 71.36
C GLU A 33 -16.65 -18.07 72.43
N TRP A 34 -17.90 -18.39 72.07
CA TRP A 34 -19.02 -18.44 73.02
C TRP A 34 -19.07 -19.73 73.87
N LEU A 35 -18.51 -20.84 73.38
CA LEU A 35 -18.52 -22.14 74.09
C LEU A 35 -17.89 -22.08 75.51
N PRO A 36 -16.68 -21.52 75.71
CA PRO A 36 -16.06 -21.40 77.03
C PRO A 36 -16.80 -20.45 77.97
N LEU A 37 -17.45 -19.42 77.41
CA LEU A 37 -18.26 -18.44 78.15
C LEU A 37 -19.58 -19.04 78.65
N LEU A 38 -20.24 -19.86 77.83
CA LEU A 38 -21.42 -20.63 78.23
C LEU A 38 -21.09 -21.69 79.28
N GLN A 39 -19.95 -22.38 79.15
CA GLN A 39 -19.49 -23.36 80.15
C GLN A 39 -19.23 -22.69 81.51
N ARG A 40 -18.61 -21.50 81.52
CA ARG A 40 -18.36 -20.72 82.73
C ARG A 40 -19.63 -20.14 83.35
N SER A 41 -20.64 -19.81 82.54
CA SER A 41 -21.97 -19.40 83.00
C SER A 41 -22.79 -20.57 83.57
N TYR A 42 -22.58 -21.79 83.06
CA TYR A 42 -23.28 -23.00 83.53
C TYR A 42 -22.69 -23.54 84.85
N ASP A 43 -21.36 -23.49 85.02
CA ASP A 43 -20.71 -23.85 86.28
C ASP A 43 -21.04 -22.85 87.42
N SER A 44 -21.36 -21.59 87.09
CA SER A 44 -21.78 -20.58 88.09
C SER A 44 -23.23 -20.75 88.59
N THR A 45 -24.03 -21.61 87.98
CA THR A 45 -25.39 -21.92 88.46
C THR A 45 -25.42 -22.98 89.57
N GLY A 46 -24.27 -23.54 89.93
CA GLY A 46 -24.09 -24.36 91.12
C GLY A 46 -23.46 -23.56 92.26
N TRP A 47 -24.29 -23.13 93.22
CA TRP A 47 -23.96 -22.54 94.53
C TRP A 47 -23.93 -21.00 94.55
N GLY A 48 -24.97 -20.42 95.16
CA GLY A 48 -25.21 -18.98 95.17
C GLY A 48 -24.42 -18.19 96.20
N THR A 49 -24.19 -16.91 95.90
CA THR A 49 -24.49 -15.73 96.74
C THR A 49 -24.07 -14.47 95.96
N GLY A 50 -24.74 -13.36 96.25
CA GLY A 50 -24.76 -12.18 95.38
C GLY A 50 -23.43 -11.43 95.27
N LEU A 51 -23.02 -11.21 94.03
CA LEU A 51 -22.51 -9.98 93.45
C LEU A 51 -22.61 -10.19 91.92
N GLU A 52 -22.28 -9.19 91.09
CA GLU A 52 -22.14 -9.31 89.62
C GLU A 52 -23.37 -8.95 88.75
N GLY A 53 -23.77 -7.67 88.82
CA GLY A 53 -24.52 -7.01 87.74
C GLY A 53 -23.65 -6.50 86.57
N SER A 54 -22.35 -6.78 86.51
CA SER A 54 -21.43 -6.17 85.54
C SER A 54 -21.05 -7.05 84.34
N GLY A 55 -21.26 -8.38 84.43
CA GLY A 55 -20.86 -9.34 83.38
C GLY A 55 -21.91 -9.59 82.29
N SER A 56 -23.20 -9.49 82.63
CA SER A 56 -24.31 -9.71 81.69
C SER A 56 -24.44 -8.57 80.67
N ASP A 57 -24.24 -7.32 81.11
CA ASP A 57 -24.31 -6.16 80.22
C ASP A 57 -23.12 -6.09 79.26
N THR A 58 -21.91 -6.47 79.71
CA THR A 58 -20.74 -6.57 78.83
C THR A 58 -20.92 -7.64 77.76
N LEU A 59 -21.52 -8.79 78.08
CA LEU A 59 -21.81 -9.85 77.12
C LEU A 59 -22.86 -9.44 76.07
N ARG A 60 -23.92 -8.71 76.48
CA ARG A 60 -25.03 -8.29 75.61
C ARG A 60 -24.62 -7.23 74.58
N TRP A 61 -23.69 -6.33 74.91
CA TRP A 61 -23.21 -5.30 74.01
C TRP A 61 -22.03 -5.75 73.13
N LEU A 62 -21.19 -6.68 73.61
CA LEU A 62 -20.00 -7.12 72.89
C LEU A 62 -20.30 -8.02 71.68
N GLY A 63 -21.33 -8.88 71.76
CA GLY A 63 -21.74 -9.74 70.65
C GLY A 63 -22.17 -8.98 69.38
N PRO A 64 -23.11 -8.02 69.47
CA PRO A 64 -23.49 -7.18 68.33
C PRO A 64 -22.33 -6.36 67.75
N ALA A 65 -21.43 -5.88 68.61
CA ALA A 65 -20.25 -5.13 68.18
C ALA A 65 -19.26 -6.00 67.40
N LYS A 66 -19.02 -7.24 67.85
CA LYS A 66 -18.20 -8.23 67.12
C LYS A 66 -18.83 -8.66 65.81
N ALA A 67 -20.14 -8.95 65.80
CA ALA A 67 -20.88 -9.27 64.57
C ALA A 67 -20.81 -8.12 63.54
N LEU A 68 -20.93 -6.86 64.00
CA LEU A 68 -20.78 -5.68 63.15
C LEU A 68 -19.36 -5.57 62.59
N LEU A 69 -18.33 -5.87 63.39
CA LEU A 69 -16.94 -5.87 62.96
C LEU A 69 -16.68 -6.91 61.85
N HIS A 70 -17.18 -8.14 62.03
CA HIS A 70 -17.11 -9.20 61.01
C HIS A 70 -17.86 -8.82 59.73
N LEU A 71 -19.06 -8.22 59.85
CA LEU A 71 -19.82 -7.72 58.71
C LEU A 71 -19.03 -6.64 57.93
N CYS A 72 -18.44 -5.67 58.63
CA CYS A 72 -17.61 -4.64 58.01
C CYS A 72 -16.40 -5.25 57.27
N ALA A 73 -15.75 -6.27 57.85
CA ALA A 73 -14.65 -6.96 57.19
C ALA A 73 -15.06 -7.72 55.93
N HIS A 74 -16.23 -8.37 55.92
CA HIS A 74 -16.75 -9.00 54.71
C HIS A 74 -17.07 -7.98 53.62
N VAL A 75 -17.67 -6.84 53.97
CA VAL A 75 -17.97 -5.77 52.99
C VAL A 75 -16.68 -5.23 52.36
N ILE A 76 -15.66 -4.94 53.16
CA ILE A 76 -14.36 -4.47 52.66
C ILE A 76 -13.68 -5.56 51.81
N GLY A 77 -13.69 -6.81 52.26
CA GLY A 77 -13.11 -7.94 51.53
C GLY A 77 -13.76 -8.16 50.16
N ILE A 78 -15.09 -8.13 50.09
CA ILE A 78 -15.86 -8.23 48.84
C ILE A 78 -15.54 -7.06 47.91
N HIS A 79 -15.49 -5.83 48.43
CA HIS A 79 -15.14 -4.65 47.63
C HIS A 79 -13.73 -4.77 47.02
N LEU A 80 -12.73 -5.19 47.80
CA LEU A 80 -11.37 -5.41 47.32
C LEU A 80 -11.31 -6.52 46.25
N PHE A 81 -12.04 -7.62 46.46
CA PHE A 81 -12.12 -8.72 45.51
C PHE A 81 -12.68 -8.25 44.16
N ILE A 82 -13.82 -7.53 44.17
CA ILE A 82 -14.46 -7.01 42.95
C ILE A 82 -13.54 -6.02 42.24
N MET A 83 -12.90 -5.09 42.96
CA MET A 83 -11.98 -4.12 42.37
C MET A 83 -10.76 -4.80 41.72
N SER A 84 -10.23 -5.86 42.33
CA SER A 84 -9.14 -6.67 41.76
C SER A 84 -9.57 -7.36 40.46
N GLU A 85 -10.74 -8.01 40.48
CA GLU A 85 -11.24 -8.75 39.32
C GLU A 85 -11.60 -7.82 38.14
N VAL A 86 -12.28 -6.69 38.42
CA VAL A 86 -12.60 -5.67 37.39
C VAL A 86 -11.33 -5.09 36.79
N ARG A 87 -10.30 -4.83 37.60
CA ARG A 87 -9.00 -4.37 37.11
C ARG A 87 -8.34 -5.40 36.22
N SER A 88 -8.28 -6.67 36.63
CA SER A 88 -7.69 -7.77 35.86
C SER A 88 -8.37 -7.93 34.49
N ARG A 89 -9.71 -7.92 34.46
CA ARG A 89 -10.50 -7.98 33.21
C ARG A 89 -10.27 -6.75 32.34
N SER A 90 -10.20 -5.55 32.92
CA SER A 90 -9.92 -4.32 32.18
C SER A 90 -8.51 -4.31 31.58
N THR A 91 -7.50 -4.75 32.32
CA THR A 91 -6.12 -4.88 31.80
C THR A 91 -6.05 -5.92 30.70
N PHE A 92 -6.72 -7.06 30.85
CA PHE A 92 -6.79 -8.08 29.81
C PHE A 92 -7.45 -7.54 28.55
N LEU A 93 -8.59 -6.85 28.67
CA LEU A 93 -9.28 -6.28 27.52
C LEU A 93 -8.45 -5.20 26.82
N LYS A 94 -7.78 -4.31 27.57
CA LYS A 94 -6.91 -3.28 27.01
C LYS A 94 -5.69 -3.87 26.29
N VAL A 95 -5.05 -4.88 26.89
CA VAL A 95 -3.92 -5.59 26.27
C VAL A 95 -4.40 -6.34 25.03
N GLY A 96 -5.55 -7.01 25.09
CA GLY A 96 -6.15 -7.69 23.95
C GLY A 96 -6.47 -6.74 22.79
N GLN A 97 -7.09 -5.59 23.07
CA GLN A 97 -7.35 -4.56 22.07
C GLN A 97 -6.07 -4.00 21.46
N ALA A 98 -5.04 -3.73 22.27
CA ALA A 98 -3.75 -3.25 21.77
C ALA A 98 -3.08 -4.26 20.83
N ILE A 99 -3.13 -5.55 21.17
CA ILE A 99 -2.59 -6.62 20.32
C ILE A 99 -3.39 -6.75 19.02
N MET A 100 -4.73 -6.72 19.08
CA MET A 100 -5.57 -6.76 17.87
C MET A 100 -5.29 -5.58 16.95
N HIS A 101 -5.27 -4.36 17.48
CA HIS A 101 -4.92 -3.17 16.69
C HIS A 101 -3.50 -3.24 16.13
N GLY A 102 -2.55 -3.82 16.85
CA GLY A 102 -1.19 -4.06 16.35
C GLY A 102 -1.16 -4.99 15.13
N LYS A 103 -1.92 -6.09 15.18
CA LYS A 103 -2.06 -7.02 14.04
C LYS A 103 -2.80 -6.39 12.86
N ASP A 104 -3.87 -5.64 13.13
CA ASP A 104 -4.64 -4.95 12.09
C ASP A 104 -3.77 -3.91 11.36
N LEU A 105 -2.94 -3.17 12.10
CA LEU A 105 -1.98 -2.22 11.53
C LEU A 105 -0.91 -2.90 10.69
N GLU A 106 -0.43 -4.07 11.10
CA GLU A 106 0.52 -4.88 10.32
C GLU A 106 -0.10 -5.33 8.99
N VAL A 107 -1.34 -5.79 9.00
CA VAL A 107 -2.09 -6.17 7.79
C VAL A 107 -2.33 -4.96 6.88
N GLU A 108 -2.73 -3.82 7.44
CA GLU A 108 -2.93 -2.58 6.68
C GLU A 108 -1.62 -2.08 6.05
N LYS A 109 -0.52 -2.15 6.80
CA LYS A 109 0.82 -1.81 6.29
C LYS A 109 1.20 -2.70 5.11
N ALA A 110 1.03 -4.02 5.25
CA ALA A 110 1.32 -4.97 4.17
C ALA A 110 0.42 -4.73 2.94
N LEU A 111 -0.85 -4.38 3.15
CA LEU A 111 -1.77 -4.03 2.06
C LEU A 111 -1.33 -2.75 1.35
N LYS A 112 -0.94 -1.71 2.10
CA LYS A 112 -0.42 -0.45 1.54
C LYS A 112 0.85 -0.69 0.73
N GLU A 113 1.78 -1.49 1.24
CA GLU A 113 3.02 -1.84 0.55
C GLU A 113 2.75 -2.58 -0.77
N ARG A 114 1.85 -3.57 -0.76
CA ARG A 114 1.39 -4.24 -1.98
C ARG A 114 0.76 -3.27 -2.99
N MET A 115 -0.04 -2.31 -2.52
CA MET A 115 -0.64 -1.31 -3.39
C MET A 115 0.40 -0.36 -4.01
N ILE A 116 1.46 -0.02 -3.27
CA ILE A 116 2.58 0.79 -3.77
C ILE A 116 3.30 0.04 -4.88
N HIS A 117 3.75 -1.20 -4.62
CA HIS A 117 4.47 -1.99 -5.63
C HIS A 117 3.63 -2.35 -6.87
N SER A 118 2.30 -2.30 -6.77
CA SER A 118 1.43 -2.50 -7.93
C SER A 118 1.41 -1.31 -8.90
N VAL A 119 1.87 -0.11 -8.51
CA VAL A 119 1.80 1.10 -9.34
C VAL A 119 3.17 1.70 -9.68
N MET A 120 4.23 1.23 -9.03
CA MET A 120 5.59 1.72 -9.23
C MET A 120 6.63 0.61 -9.04
N PRO A 121 7.76 0.66 -9.76
CA PRO A 121 8.89 -0.25 -9.55
C PRO A 121 9.44 -0.17 -8.12
N GLN A 122 10.02 -1.26 -7.62
CA GLN A 122 10.51 -1.39 -6.24
C GLN A 122 11.49 -0.28 -5.84
N GLN A 123 12.50 0.01 -6.67
CA GLN A 123 13.49 1.05 -6.36
C GLN A 123 12.86 2.45 -6.26
N VAL A 124 11.90 2.75 -7.13
CA VAL A 124 11.18 4.03 -7.11
C VAL A 124 10.28 4.12 -5.86
N ALA A 125 9.68 3.00 -5.45
CA ALA A 125 8.92 2.92 -4.20
C ALA A 125 9.80 3.16 -2.97
N ASP A 126 10.95 2.49 -2.90
CA ASP A 126 11.87 2.57 -1.77
C ASP A 126 12.47 3.98 -1.63
N GLU A 127 12.82 4.61 -2.75
CA GLU A 127 13.25 6.02 -2.76
C GLU A 127 12.15 6.96 -2.22
N LEU A 128 10.88 6.73 -2.60
CA LEU A 128 9.75 7.53 -2.12
C LEU A 128 9.47 7.30 -0.63
N MET A 129 9.57 6.07 -0.15
CA MET A 129 9.39 5.74 1.26
C MET A 129 10.50 6.36 2.11
N LYS A 130 11.75 6.32 1.63
CA LYS A 130 12.90 6.94 2.30
C LYS A 130 12.81 8.47 2.35
N GLN A 131 12.40 9.12 1.25
CA GLN A 131 12.15 10.57 1.25
C GLN A 131 11.08 10.98 2.27
N GLY A 132 10.04 10.15 2.44
CA GLY A 132 8.99 10.38 3.43
C GLY A 132 9.48 10.35 4.88
N ASP A 133 10.49 9.51 5.18
CA ASP A 133 11.07 9.37 6.51
C ASP A 133 12.04 10.52 6.85
N ASP A 134 12.86 10.97 5.88
CA ASP A 134 13.79 12.09 6.06
C ASP A 134 13.08 13.45 6.21
N GLU A 135 11.92 13.64 5.56
CA GLU A 135 11.04 14.81 5.80
C GLU A 135 10.11 14.63 7.02
N GLY A 136 10.07 13.43 7.60
CA GLY A 136 9.13 12.97 8.62
C GLY A 136 9.36 13.48 10.05
N GLY A 137 10.41 14.27 10.30
CA GLY A 137 10.62 14.99 11.56
C GLY A 137 9.61 16.13 11.83
N GLY A 138 8.72 16.44 10.87
CA GLY A 138 7.65 17.42 11.04
C GLY A 138 6.28 16.79 10.80
N GLU A 139 5.43 16.81 11.83
CA GLU A 139 4.03 16.37 11.81
C GLU A 139 3.22 17.03 10.66
N ASN A 140 3.21 16.48 9.43
CA ASN A 140 2.12 16.64 8.45
C ASN A 140 2.28 15.94 7.09
N SER A 141 2.96 14.79 6.96
CA SER A 141 3.19 14.20 5.62
C SER A 141 1.88 13.87 4.86
N GLY A 142 0.81 13.47 5.56
CA GLY A 142 -0.52 13.27 4.94
C GLY A 142 -1.24 14.54 4.47
N LYS A 143 -0.78 15.74 4.85
CA LYS A 143 -1.41 17.04 4.53
C LYS A 143 -0.49 17.99 3.74
N ARG A 144 0.78 17.63 3.49
CA ARG A 144 1.79 18.59 2.99
C ARG A 144 1.73 18.89 1.50
N TYR A 145 0.88 18.22 0.71
CA TYR A 145 0.60 18.63 -0.68
C TYR A 145 -0.16 19.98 -0.80
N SER A 146 -0.24 20.80 0.25
CA SER A 146 -0.91 22.11 0.24
C SER A 146 -0.19 23.26 0.94
N SER A 147 1.05 23.11 1.44
CA SER A 147 1.79 24.26 1.99
C SER A 147 3.29 24.03 1.96
N GLY A 148 3.97 24.85 1.16
CA GLY A 148 5.38 24.72 0.85
C GLY A 148 6.34 25.19 1.92
N ALA A 149 7.57 24.71 1.79
CA ALA A 149 8.81 25.37 2.17
C ALA A 149 9.92 24.71 1.32
N CYS A 150 10.67 25.50 0.55
CA CYS A 150 11.88 25.02 -0.12
C CYS A 150 13.11 25.60 0.56
N SER A 151 14.15 24.78 0.66
CA SER A 151 15.52 25.18 0.95
C SER A 151 16.26 25.25 -0.38
N THR A 152 16.84 26.40 -0.69
CA THR A 152 17.52 26.70 -1.96
C THR A 152 18.95 26.19 -1.96
N SER A 153 19.34 25.41 -2.97
CA SER A 153 20.73 25.26 -3.42
C SER A 153 20.87 25.97 -4.77
N ALA A 154 21.53 27.13 -4.74
CA ALA A 154 21.75 27.98 -5.90
C ALA A 154 22.88 27.44 -6.77
N VAL A 155 22.63 27.35 -8.07
CA VAL A 155 23.68 27.30 -9.11
C VAL A 155 23.54 28.55 -9.95
N SER A 156 24.55 29.41 -9.86
CA SER A 156 24.69 30.67 -10.57
C SER A 156 25.12 30.44 -12.02
N VAL A 157 24.38 30.98 -12.99
CA VAL A 157 24.90 31.28 -14.33
C VAL A 157 24.41 32.67 -14.73
N GLY A 158 25.37 33.56 -15.04
CA GLY A 158 25.15 34.96 -15.34
C GLY A 158 24.89 35.27 -16.82
N GLY A 159 24.56 36.55 -17.07
CA GLY A 159 24.41 37.19 -18.38
C GLY A 159 22.92 37.40 -18.72
N GLY A 160 22.41 38.58 -19.10
CA GLY A 160 23.00 39.87 -19.45
C GLY A 160 22.07 40.53 -20.50
N GLY A 161 21.58 41.75 -20.22
CA GLY A 161 20.87 42.64 -21.17
C GLY A 161 19.44 42.21 -21.56
N GLY A 162 18.46 43.07 -21.83
CA GLY A 162 18.38 44.51 -21.91
C GLY A 162 17.16 44.89 -22.79
N GLY A 163 16.26 45.71 -22.24
CA GLY A 163 15.45 46.70 -22.98
C GLY A 163 14.28 46.25 -23.89
N GLY A 164 13.18 47.01 -23.83
CA GLY A 164 12.31 47.20 -25.00
C GLY A 164 10.80 47.06 -24.76
N ALA A 165 10.16 48.17 -24.38
CA ALA A 165 8.72 48.33 -24.34
C ALA A 165 8.16 48.69 -25.72
N SER A 166 6.91 48.30 -26.02
CA SER A 166 6.00 49.11 -26.85
C SER A 166 4.55 48.60 -26.82
N GLN A 167 3.66 49.55 -26.52
CA GLN A 167 2.20 49.50 -26.55
C GLN A 167 1.65 49.62 -27.98
N ALA A 168 0.42 49.12 -28.19
CA ALA A 168 -0.66 49.73 -29.00
C ALA A 168 -1.92 48.84 -28.80
N GLN A 169 -3.00 49.20 -28.09
CA GLN A 169 -4.06 50.19 -28.35
C GLN A 169 -4.71 50.12 -29.75
N SER A 170 -5.94 49.59 -29.81
CA SER A 170 -7.05 50.14 -30.60
C SER A 170 -8.40 49.52 -30.21
N ALA A 171 -9.31 50.34 -29.67
CA ALA A 171 -10.77 50.15 -29.68
C ALA A 171 -11.31 50.49 -31.10
N THR A 172 -12.48 50.09 -31.61
CA THR A 172 -13.84 50.27 -31.04
C THR A 172 -14.90 49.55 -31.92
N SER A 173 -15.96 49.04 -31.28
CA SER A 173 -17.38 48.96 -31.70
C SER A 173 -17.81 48.12 -32.93
N THR A 174 -18.66 47.11 -32.70
CA THR A 174 -20.10 47.19 -33.07
C THR A 174 -20.96 46.02 -32.56
N LYS A 175 -22.10 46.41 -31.99
CA LYS A 175 -23.45 45.79 -31.98
C LYS A 175 -23.74 44.46 -31.26
N ASN A 176 -24.59 44.64 -30.25
CA ASN A 176 -25.33 43.67 -29.44
C ASN A 176 -26.17 42.67 -30.26
N TYR A 177 -26.04 41.39 -29.91
CA TYR A 177 -27.16 40.45 -29.89
C TYR A 177 -27.27 39.87 -28.48
N ALA A 178 -28.43 40.10 -27.85
CA ALA A 178 -28.75 39.55 -26.53
C ALA A 178 -29.05 38.06 -26.67
N TYR A 179 -28.22 37.21 -26.06
CA TYR A 179 -28.53 35.81 -25.83
C TYR A 179 -28.22 35.45 -24.36
N ASN A 180 -29.20 34.81 -23.73
CA ASN A 180 -29.25 34.46 -22.31
C ASN A 180 -27.95 33.81 -21.81
N ASN A 181 -27.20 34.54 -20.98
CA ASN A 181 -26.02 34.01 -20.32
C ASN A 181 -26.44 33.26 -19.05
N HIS A 182 -26.59 31.94 -19.15
CA HIS A 182 -26.46 31.06 -18.00
C HIS A 182 -25.04 31.23 -17.48
N LYS A 183 -24.91 31.99 -16.40
CA LYS A 183 -23.64 32.31 -15.72
C LYS A 183 -23.08 31.02 -15.09
N ARG A 184 -22.50 30.14 -15.92
CA ARG A 184 -21.57 29.10 -15.46
C ARG A 184 -20.49 29.83 -14.68
N LYS A 185 -20.47 29.66 -13.36
CA LYS A 185 -19.36 30.08 -12.50
C LYS A 185 -18.10 29.44 -13.10
N LYS A 186 -17.33 30.21 -13.88
CA LYS A 186 -15.97 29.81 -14.25
C LYS A 186 -15.23 29.68 -12.94
N THR A 187 -14.90 28.46 -12.56
CA THR A 187 -13.95 28.18 -11.48
C THR A 187 -12.62 28.74 -11.95
N SER A 188 -12.37 30.02 -11.66
CA SER A 188 -11.09 30.64 -11.94
C SER A 188 -10.05 29.86 -11.17
N ILE A 189 -9.14 29.19 -11.88
CA ILE A 189 -7.93 28.61 -11.29
C ILE A 189 -7.26 29.78 -10.58
N HIS A 190 -7.16 29.68 -9.25
CA HIS A 190 -6.58 30.74 -8.44
C HIS A 190 -5.14 30.91 -8.92
N ARG A 191 -4.82 32.07 -9.51
CA ARG A 191 -3.46 32.45 -9.92
C ARG A 191 -2.62 32.78 -8.67
N GLY A 192 -2.59 31.86 -7.70
CA GLY A 192 -1.49 31.78 -6.76
C GLY A 192 -0.28 31.29 -7.54
N GLN A 193 0.86 31.95 -7.33
CA GLN A 193 2.20 31.63 -7.82
C GLN A 193 2.30 30.15 -8.25
N ILE A 194 2.45 29.90 -9.55
CA ILE A 194 2.59 28.54 -10.09
C ILE A 194 3.98 28.05 -9.68
N ILE A 195 4.11 27.67 -8.42
CA ILE A 195 5.24 26.91 -7.91
C ILE A 195 5.14 25.58 -8.63
N PHE A 196 6.13 25.26 -9.47
CA PHE A 196 6.23 23.95 -10.10
C PHE A 196 6.07 22.90 -9.02
N ARG A 197 5.07 22.03 -9.18
CA ARG A 197 4.85 20.94 -8.23
C ARG A 197 6.05 20.00 -8.35
N PRO A 198 6.62 19.53 -7.24
CA PRO A 198 7.67 18.52 -7.32
C PRO A 198 7.08 17.28 -8.00
N PHE A 199 7.76 16.82 -9.05
CA PHE A 199 7.51 15.53 -9.68
C PHE A 199 8.86 14.88 -9.94
N ASN A 200 8.95 13.57 -9.72
CA ASN A 200 10.19 12.83 -9.86
C ASN A 200 10.31 12.34 -11.29
N MET A 201 11.24 12.92 -12.04
CA MET A 201 11.64 12.45 -13.37
C MET A 201 13.16 12.27 -13.43
N LYS A 202 13.59 11.16 -14.04
CA LYS A 202 14.99 10.81 -14.23
C LYS A 202 15.24 10.51 -15.70
N ARG A 203 16.26 11.14 -16.28
CA ARG A 203 16.73 10.81 -17.63
C ARG A 203 17.63 9.58 -17.53
N MET A 204 17.37 8.57 -18.36
CA MET A 204 18.08 7.28 -18.36
C MET A 204 18.55 6.92 -19.76
N GLU A 205 19.82 6.53 -19.87
CA GLU A 205 20.49 6.19 -21.13
C GLU A 205 21.68 5.26 -20.83
N PRO A 206 21.86 4.11 -21.53
CA PRO A 206 20.96 3.53 -22.54
C PRO A 206 19.81 2.69 -21.94
N VAL A 207 18.66 2.67 -22.62
CA VAL A 207 17.48 1.85 -22.27
C VAL A 207 16.91 1.21 -23.53
N SER A 208 16.49 -0.07 -23.45
CA SER A 208 15.75 -0.74 -24.53
C SER A 208 14.26 -0.77 -24.22
N ILE A 209 13.45 -0.50 -25.24
CA ILE A 209 11.99 -0.38 -25.14
C ILE A 209 11.39 -1.41 -26.08
N LEU A 210 10.42 -2.19 -25.59
CA LEU A 210 9.68 -3.19 -26.35
C LEU A 210 8.19 -2.84 -26.37
N PHE A 211 7.63 -2.87 -27.56
CA PHE A 211 6.18 -2.89 -27.80
C PHE A 211 5.81 -4.24 -28.41
N ALA A 212 4.74 -4.84 -27.89
CA ALA A 212 4.17 -6.06 -28.42
C ALA A 212 2.66 -5.88 -28.60
N ASP A 213 2.14 -6.26 -29.76
CA ASP A 213 0.73 -6.11 -30.10
C ASP A 213 0.15 -7.39 -30.70
N ILE A 214 -1.12 -7.67 -30.39
CA ILE A 214 -1.80 -8.90 -30.79
C ILE A 214 -2.38 -8.74 -32.19
N VAL A 215 -1.85 -9.51 -33.14
CA VAL A 215 -2.38 -9.58 -34.49
C VAL A 215 -3.68 -10.36 -34.51
N GLY A 216 -4.74 -9.73 -35.02
CA GLY A 216 -6.06 -10.34 -35.14
C GLY A 216 -6.96 -10.15 -33.92
N PHE A 217 -6.55 -9.35 -32.94
CA PHE A 217 -7.30 -9.09 -31.71
C PHE A 217 -8.75 -8.63 -31.97
N THR A 218 -8.96 -7.65 -32.85
CA THR A 218 -10.32 -7.13 -33.17
C THR A 218 -11.29 -8.22 -33.61
N ARG A 219 -10.81 -9.17 -34.44
CA ARG A 219 -11.64 -10.30 -34.91
C ARG A 219 -11.92 -11.27 -33.78
N MET A 220 -10.90 -11.57 -32.97
CA MET A 220 -11.01 -12.44 -31.81
C MET A 220 -11.97 -11.88 -30.75
N SER A 221 -11.92 -10.57 -30.48
CA SER A 221 -12.73 -9.91 -29.45
C SER A 221 -14.19 -9.76 -29.85
N ALA A 222 -14.49 -9.62 -31.15
CA ALA A 222 -15.85 -9.43 -31.65
C ALA A 222 -16.78 -10.63 -31.35
N ASN A 223 -16.22 -11.83 -31.23
CA ASN A 223 -16.97 -13.07 -31.01
C ASN A 223 -16.99 -13.53 -29.54
N LYS A 224 -16.52 -12.70 -28.60
CA LYS A 224 -16.43 -13.06 -27.18
C LYS A 224 -17.27 -12.14 -26.30
N SER A 225 -17.79 -12.70 -25.21
CA SER A 225 -18.36 -11.89 -24.14
C SER A 225 -17.24 -11.11 -23.42
N ALA A 226 -17.57 -9.95 -22.88
CA ALA A 226 -16.58 -9.12 -22.18
C ALA A 226 -15.85 -9.87 -21.04
N PRO A 227 -16.52 -10.67 -20.18
CA PRO A 227 -15.82 -11.43 -19.14
C PRO A 227 -14.87 -12.49 -19.69
N ALA A 228 -15.26 -13.18 -20.77
CA ALA A 228 -14.41 -14.19 -21.39
C ALA A 228 -13.18 -13.56 -22.05
N LEU A 229 -13.35 -12.41 -22.72
CA LEU A 229 -12.23 -11.66 -23.31
C LEU A 229 -11.26 -11.15 -22.25
N VAL A 230 -11.77 -10.62 -21.14
CA VAL A 230 -10.93 -10.17 -20.03
C VAL A 230 -10.18 -11.33 -19.39
N GLY A 231 -10.83 -12.48 -19.19
CA GLY A 231 -10.17 -13.69 -18.68
C GLY A 231 -9.04 -14.17 -19.59
N LEU A 232 -9.28 -14.18 -20.90
CA LEU A 232 -8.31 -14.57 -21.93
C LEU A 232 -7.09 -13.62 -21.93
N LEU A 233 -7.34 -12.31 -21.93
CA LEU A 233 -6.28 -11.30 -21.86
C LEU A 233 -5.51 -11.35 -20.56
N ASN A 234 -6.18 -11.58 -19.43
CA ASN A 234 -5.54 -11.66 -18.12
C ASN A 234 -4.63 -12.88 -18.01
N ASP A 235 -5.01 -14.02 -18.60
CA ASP A 235 -4.12 -15.19 -18.66
C ASP A 235 -2.89 -14.90 -19.53
N LEU A 236 -3.09 -14.39 -20.75
CA LEU A 236 -1.99 -14.06 -21.66
C LEU A 236 -1.02 -13.02 -21.07
N PHE A 237 -1.56 -11.91 -20.55
CA PHE A 237 -0.75 -10.88 -19.89
C PHE A 237 -0.11 -11.37 -18.59
N GLY A 238 -0.73 -12.31 -17.87
CA GLY A 238 -0.12 -12.97 -16.72
C GLY A 238 1.12 -13.79 -17.11
N ARG A 239 1.09 -14.48 -18.26
CA ARG A 239 2.26 -15.16 -18.82
C ARG A 239 3.37 -14.18 -19.18
N PHE A 240 3.02 -13.03 -19.78
CA PHE A 240 4.00 -11.99 -20.09
C PHE A 240 4.57 -11.34 -18.83
N ASP A 241 3.77 -11.11 -17.80
CA ASP A 241 4.25 -10.57 -16.52
C ASP A 241 5.30 -11.51 -15.89
N ARG A 242 5.07 -12.83 -15.96
CA ARG A 242 6.07 -13.83 -15.53
C ARG A 242 7.34 -13.82 -16.39
N LEU A 243 7.22 -13.60 -17.70
CA LEU A 243 8.38 -13.47 -18.59
C LEU A 243 9.18 -12.19 -18.30
N CYS A 244 8.51 -11.09 -17.93
CA CYS A 244 9.18 -9.84 -17.51
C CYS A 244 10.08 -10.08 -16.30
N GLU A 245 9.59 -10.85 -15.30
CA GLU A 245 10.40 -11.22 -14.13
C GLU A 245 11.63 -12.06 -14.52
N LEU A 246 11.46 -13.04 -15.41
CA LEU A 246 12.53 -13.94 -15.86
C LEU A 246 13.60 -13.24 -16.72
N THR A 247 13.18 -12.28 -17.54
CA THR A 247 14.09 -11.54 -18.45
C THR A 247 14.62 -10.24 -17.84
N CYS A 248 14.19 -9.92 -16.61
CA CYS A 248 14.51 -8.67 -15.93
C CYS A 248 14.13 -7.44 -16.77
N CYS A 249 12.92 -7.47 -17.34
CA CYS A 249 12.28 -6.34 -18.01
C CYS A 249 11.22 -5.73 -17.09
N GLU A 250 11.11 -4.40 -17.09
CA GLU A 250 10.12 -3.67 -16.31
C GLU A 250 8.89 -3.39 -17.16
N LYS A 251 7.74 -3.92 -16.73
CA LYS A 251 6.44 -3.61 -17.36
C LYS A 251 6.08 -2.16 -17.07
N ILE A 252 5.71 -1.39 -18.10
CA ILE A 252 5.26 -0.01 -17.89
C ILE A 252 3.73 0.07 -17.84
N SER A 253 3.05 -0.40 -18.89
CA SER A 253 1.59 -0.43 -18.92
C SER A 253 1.12 -1.34 -20.05
N THR A 254 -0.17 -1.63 -20.05
CA THR A 254 -0.87 -2.15 -21.22
C THR A 254 -1.70 -1.04 -21.86
N LEU A 255 -1.87 -1.09 -23.18
CA LEU A 255 -2.67 -0.15 -23.98
C LEU A 255 -3.63 -0.96 -24.85
N GLY A 256 -4.76 -1.38 -24.28
CA GLY A 256 -5.67 -2.31 -24.95
C GLY A 256 -5.05 -3.70 -25.05
N ASP A 257 -4.86 -4.17 -26.28
CA ASP A 257 -4.18 -5.41 -26.67
C ASP A 257 -2.65 -5.29 -26.75
N CYS A 258 -2.13 -4.05 -26.73
CA CYS A 258 -0.70 -3.81 -26.72
C CYS A 258 -0.11 -3.91 -25.31
N TYR A 259 1.01 -4.62 -25.19
CA TYR A 259 1.84 -4.75 -24.01
C TYR A 259 3.18 -4.05 -24.26
N TYR A 260 3.64 -3.20 -23.33
CA TYR A 260 4.95 -2.57 -23.47
C TYR A 260 5.76 -2.57 -22.18
N CYS A 261 7.05 -2.85 -22.33
CA CYS A 261 8.02 -2.93 -21.26
C CYS A 261 9.36 -2.29 -21.66
N VAL A 262 10.22 -2.06 -20.67
CA VAL A 262 11.54 -1.49 -20.86
C VAL A 262 12.60 -2.29 -20.11
N ALA A 263 13.82 -2.30 -20.62
CA ALA A 263 14.98 -2.90 -19.97
C ALA A 263 16.06 -1.83 -19.77
N GLY A 264 16.68 -1.79 -18.59
CA GLY A 264 17.63 -0.74 -18.22
C GLY A 264 16.99 0.46 -17.52
N CYS A 265 15.73 0.36 -17.10
CA CYS A 265 15.00 1.37 -16.34
C CYS A 265 14.05 0.65 -15.37
N PRO A 266 14.03 0.98 -14.06
CA PRO A 266 14.73 2.09 -13.39
C PRO A 266 16.21 1.82 -13.08
N GLU A 267 16.67 0.58 -13.19
CA GLU A 267 18.07 0.19 -12.96
C GLU A 267 18.81 0.04 -14.30
N PRO A 268 19.89 0.82 -14.54
CA PRO A 268 20.72 0.65 -15.72
C PRO A 268 21.39 -0.72 -15.72
N ARG A 269 21.37 -1.40 -16.86
CA ARG A 269 22.00 -2.71 -17.05
C ARG A 269 22.75 -2.75 -18.37
N PRO A 270 23.90 -3.45 -18.47
CA PRO A 270 24.71 -3.49 -19.69
C PRO A 270 24.12 -4.38 -20.79
N ASP A 271 23.36 -5.39 -20.42
CA ASP A 271 22.74 -6.40 -21.30
C ASP A 271 21.25 -6.10 -21.59
N HIS A 272 20.86 -4.82 -21.48
CA HIS A 272 19.48 -4.36 -21.62
C HIS A 272 18.86 -4.80 -22.95
N ALA A 273 19.62 -4.73 -24.05
CA ALA A 273 19.14 -5.08 -25.38
C ALA A 273 18.88 -6.57 -25.52
N ASN A 274 19.80 -7.43 -25.03
CA ASN A 274 19.66 -8.88 -25.09
C ASN A 274 18.40 -9.32 -24.35
N CYS A 275 18.19 -8.84 -23.13
CA CYS A 275 17.00 -9.23 -22.38
C CYS A 275 15.69 -8.73 -22.98
N CYS A 276 15.71 -7.56 -23.60
CA CYS A 276 14.54 -7.06 -24.33
C CYS A 276 14.23 -7.94 -25.55
N VAL A 277 15.25 -8.42 -26.27
CA VAL A 277 15.07 -9.36 -27.39
C VAL A 277 14.60 -10.74 -26.92
N GLU A 278 15.23 -11.30 -25.89
CA GLU A 278 14.80 -12.57 -25.29
C GLU A 278 13.37 -12.51 -24.76
N MET A 279 12.97 -11.36 -24.20
CA MET A 279 11.58 -11.10 -23.81
C MET A 279 10.65 -11.17 -25.02
N GLY A 280 11.01 -10.53 -26.13
CA GLY A 280 10.23 -10.58 -27.37
C GLY A 280 10.08 -11.98 -27.95
N LEU A 281 11.17 -12.77 -27.95
CA LEU A 281 11.14 -14.17 -28.40
C LEU A 281 10.29 -15.04 -27.45
N GLY A 282 10.42 -14.83 -26.14
CA GLY A 282 9.60 -15.49 -25.12
C GLY A 282 8.12 -15.17 -25.28
N MET A 283 7.75 -13.92 -25.61
CA MET A 283 6.36 -13.54 -25.89
C MET A 283 5.80 -14.27 -27.11
N ILE A 284 6.59 -14.43 -28.17
CA ILE A 284 6.19 -15.18 -29.38
C ILE A 284 5.94 -16.66 -29.05
N GLN A 285 6.82 -17.28 -28.26
CA GLN A 285 6.62 -18.66 -27.80
C GLN A 285 5.40 -18.79 -26.87
N ALA A 286 5.21 -17.82 -25.97
CA ALA A 286 4.10 -17.83 -25.02
C ALA A 286 2.73 -17.67 -25.73
N ILE A 287 2.64 -16.82 -26.76
CA ILE A 287 1.40 -16.71 -27.53
C ILE A 287 1.14 -17.95 -28.37
N GLU A 288 2.17 -18.63 -28.88
CA GLU A 288 2.01 -19.90 -29.58
C GLU A 288 1.44 -20.99 -28.66
N GLN A 289 2.01 -21.15 -27.46
CA GLN A 289 1.50 -22.06 -26.43
C GLN A 289 0.06 -21.71 -26.04
N PHE A 290 -0.21 -20.42 -25.84
CA PHE A 290 -1.54 -19.93 -25.51
C PHE A 290 -2.58 -20.25 -26.60
N CYS A 291 -2.22 -20.08 -27.88
CA CYS A 291 -3.08 -20.45 -29.00
C CYS A 291 -3.37 -21.95 -29.04
N GLN A 292 -2.38 -22.80 -28.72
CA GLN A 292 -2.56 -24.25 -28.65
C GLN A 292 -3.53 -24.67 -27.52
N GLU A 293 -3.46 -24.00 -26.37
CA GLU A 293 -4.31 -24.32 -25.21
C GLU A 293 -5.74 -23.78 -25.35
N THR A 294 -5.89 -22.59 -25.94
CA THR A 294 -7.18 -21.89 -26.04
C THR A 294 -7.91 -22.13 -27.36
N CYS A 295 -7.27 -22.83 -28.31
CA CYS A 295 -7.74 -23.02 -29.68
C CYS A 295 -8.02 -21.70 -30.44
N GLU A 296 -7.31 -20.64 -30.07
CA GLU A 296 -7.40 -19.33 -30.74
C GLU A 296 -6.37 -19.23 -31.88
N THR A 297 -6.63 -18.33 -32.83
CA THR A 297 -5.77 -18.09 -34.00
C THR A 297 -5.25 -16.66 -33.99
N VAL A 298 -4.45 -16.35 -32.98
CA VAL A 298 -3.79 -15.04 -32.84
C VAL A 298 -2.28 -15.18 -32.95
N ASN A 299 -1.62 -14.08 -33.30
CA ASN A 299 -0.17 -13.98 -33.37
C ASN A 299 0.26 -12.64 -32.77
N MET A 300 1.55 -12.37 -32.68
CA MET A 300 2.10 -11.18 -32.06
C MET A 300 3.11 -10.50 -32.96
N ARG A 301 3.06 -9.16 -33.03
CA ARG A 301 4.16 -8.34 -33.55
C ARG A 301 4.94 -7.80 -32.37
N VAL A 302 6.26 -7.80 -32.47
CA VAL A 302 7.14 -7.24 -31.44
C VAL A 302 8.08 -6.25 -32.10
N GLY A 303 8.20 -5.06 -31.53
CA GLY A 303 9.13 -4.01 -31.94
C GLY A 303 10.03 -3.57 -30.79
N VAL A 304 11.34 -3.52 -31.03
CA VAL A 304 12.34 -3.18 -30.01
C VAL A 304 13.29 -2.09 -30.50
N HIS A 305 13.42 -1.04 -29.70
CA HIS A 305 14.33 0.07 -29.96
C HIS A 305 15.13 0.44 -28.72
N THR A 306 16.40 0.82 -28.92
CA THR A 306 17.28 1.26 -27.85
C THR A 306 17.57 2.75 -27.99
N GLY A 307 17.40 3.50 -26.91
CA GLY A 307 17.62 4.93 -26.88
C GLY A 307 17.65 5.50 -25.48
N THR A 308 17.24 6.76 -25.36
CA THR A 308 17.13 7.48 -24.09
C THR A 308 15.66 7.61 -23.69
N VAL A 309 15.38 7.47 -22.40
CA VAL A 309 14.04 7.73 -21.85
C VAL A 309 14.09 8.72 -20.70
N LEU A 310 13.03 9.53 -20.57
CA LEU A 310 12.71 10.23 -19.35
C LEU A 310 11.66 9.40 -18.61
N CYS A 311 12.00 8.83 -17.46
CA CYS A 311 11.09 8.01 -16.67
C CYS A 311 10.68 8.75 -15.40
N GLY A 312 9.48 8.45 -14.88
CA GLY A 312 9.01 9.11 -13.66
C GLY A 312 7.53 8.89 -13.39
N ILE A 313 7.04 9.56 -12.35
CA ILE A 313 5.62 9.54 -11.98
C ILE A 313 5.02 10.91 -12.31
N LEU A 314 3.93 10.90 -13.10
CA LEU A 314 3.21 12.11 -13.48
C LEU A 314 1.78 12.11 -12.95
N GLY A 315 1.35 13.27 -12.45
CA GLY A 315 -0.02 13.53 -12.00
C GLY A 315 -0.23 13.27 -10.50
N MET A 316 -1.44 13.59 -10.02
CA MET A 316 -1.81 13.48 -8.61
C MET A 316 -2.94 12.48 -8.34
N LYS A 317 -3.66 12.07 -9.38
CA LYS A 317 -4.77 11.12 -9.30
C LYS A 317 -4.52 10.05 -10.33
N ARG A 318 -4.66 8.78 -9.93
CA ARG A 318 -4.34 7.61 -10.77
C ARG A 318 -2.94 7.75 -11.39
N PHE A 319 -1.98 8.17 -10.58
CA PHE A 319 -0.59 8.27 -11.00
C PHE A 319 -0.04 6.86 -11.24
N LYS A 320 0.87 6.74 -12.20
CA LYS A 320 1.60 5.52 -12.53
C LYS A 320 3.02 5.91 -12.93
N PHE A 321 3.95 4.99 -12.74
CA PHE A 321 5.26 5.11 -13.36
C PHE A 321 5.11 5.00 -14.88
N ASP A 322 5.74 5.90 -15.63
CA ASP A 322 5.70 5.87 -17.09
C ASP A 322 7.02 6.39 -17.68
N VAL A 323 7.18 6.19 -18.99
CA VAL A 323 8.36 6.61 -19.75
C VAL A 323 7.96 7.50 -20.93
N TRP A 324 8.75 8.54 -21.16
CA TRP A 324 8.53 9.50 -22.25
C TRP A 324 9.83 9.73 -23.03
N SER A 325 9.76 9.55 -24.34
CA SER A 325 10.82 9.93 -25.28
C SER A 325 10.32 9.84 -26.72
N ASN A 326 11.04 10.48 -27.64
CA ASN A 326 10.90 10.20 -29.06
C ASN A 326 11.31 8.76 -29.40
N ASP A 327 12.20 8.16 -28.62
CA ASP A 327 12.67 6.78 -28.79
C ASP A 327 11.56 5.78 -28.44
N VAL A 328 10.68 6.11 -27.48
CA VAL A 328 9.46 5.31 -27.19
C VAL A 328 8.52 5.31 -28.40
N ASN A 329 8.34 6.47 -29.05
CA ASN A 329 7.52 6.57 -30.26
C ASN A 329 8.14 5.78 -31.43
N LEU A 330 9.48 5.74 -31.52
CA LEU A 330 10.17 4.94 -32.53
C LEU A 330 10.01 3.44 -32.26
N ALA A 331 10.08 2.99 -31.00
CA ALA A 331 9.80 1.60 -30.63
C ALA A 331 8.37 1.17 -31.02
N ASN A 332 7.38 2.02 -30.73
CA ASN A 332 5.99 1.80 -31.14
C ASN A 332 5.86 1.72 -32.68
N LEU A 333 6.54 2.61 -33.41
CA LEU A 333 6.58 2.53 -34.87
C LEU A 333 7.24 1.22 -35.36
N MET A 334 8.24 0.71 -34.65
CA MET A 334 8.88 -0.56 -35.02
C MET A 334 7.95 -1.76 -34.86
N GLU A 335 7.09 -1.76 -33.83
CA GLU A 335 6.04 -2.78 -33.71
C GLU A 335 5.05 -2.69 -34.89
N GLN A 336 4.56 -1.49 -35.19
CA GLN A 336 3.58 -1.28 -36.26
C GLN A 336 4.11 -1.71 -37.64
N LEU A 337 5.41 -1.51 -37.86
CA LEU A 337 6.13 -1.95 -39.06
C LEU A 337 6.64 -3.39 -38.95
N GLY A 338 6.36 -4.09 -37.86
CA GLY A 338 6.78 -5.47 -37.59
C GLY A 338 6.05 -6.50 -38.44
N VAL A 339 6.64 -7.69 -38.55
CA VAL A 339 5.97 -8.89 -39.08
C VAL A 339 5.57 -9.76 -37.91
N ALA A 340 4.41 -10.41 -38.00
CA ALA A 340 3.93 -11.30 -36.95
C ALA A 340 4.86 -12.50 -36.77
N GLY A 341 5.11 -12.90 -35.52
CA GLY A 341 5.96 -14.04 -35.16
C GLY A 341 7.47 -13.76 -35.25
N LYS A 342 7.89 -12.51 -35.43
CA LYS A 342 9.30 -12.10 -35.42
C LYS A 342 9.51 -10.85 -34.57
N VAL A 343 10.71 -10.69 -34.02
CA VAL A 343 11.09 -9.48 -33.28
C VAL A 343 11.72 -8.48 -34.22
N HIS A 344 11.09 -7.31 -34.37
CA HIS A 344 11.58 -6.23 -35.23
C HIS A 344 12.52 -5.30 -34.47
N LEU A 345 13.76 -5.18 -34.94
CA LEU A 345 14.77 -4.36 -34.29
C LEU A 345 15.12 -3.11 -35.08
N SER A 346 15.38 -2.03 -34.34
CA SER A 346 16.10 -0.89 -34.88
C SER A 346 17.62 -1.13 -34.93
N GLU A 347 18.31 -0.40 -35.81
CA GLU A 347 19.78 -0.37 -35.89
C GLU A 347 20.45 -0.07 -34.55
N ALA A 348 19.86 0.86 -33.78
CA ALA A 348 20.38 1.22 -32.47
C ALA A 348 20.45 -0.01 -31.55
N THR A 349 19.42 -0.85 -31.54
CA THR A 349 19.40 -2.10 -30.76
C THR A 349 20.40 -3.11 -31.31
N VAL A 350 20.52 -3.23 -32.64
CA VAL A 350 21.46 -4.16 -33.29
C VAL A 350 22.91 -3.90 -32.86
N ARG A 351 23.30 -2.65 -32.63
CA ARG A 351 24.65 -2.31 -32.13
C ARG A 351 24.97 -2.84 -30.74
N PHE A 352 23.97 -3.03 -29.90
CA PHE A 352 24.13 -3.63 -28.57
C PHE A 352 24.01 -5.15 -28.61
N LEU A 353 23.49 -5.70 -29.71
CA LEU A 353 23.38 -7.14 -29.91
C LEU A 353 24.67 -7.63 -30.58
N GLY A 354 25.42 -8.51 -29.91
CA GLY A 354 26.50 -9.26 -30.56
C GLY A 354 25.95 -10.21 -31.65
N ASP A 355 26.82 -10.95 -32.33
CA ASP A 355 26.45 -11.85 -33.45
C ASP A 355 25.79 -13.18 -33.00
N HIS A 356 25.06 -13.17 -31.90
CA HIS A 356 24.43 -14.34 -31.29
C HIS A 356 23.07 -14.69 -31.91
N TYR A 357 22.49 -13.80 -32.70
CA TYR A 357 21.14 -13.94 -33.23
C TYR A 357 21.16 -14.05 -34.75
N GLN A 358 20.26 -14.87 -35.30
CA GLN A 358 20.01 -14.90 -36.74
C GLN A 358 19.26 -13.63 -37.12
N ARG A 359 19.85 -12.85 -38.03
CA ARG A 359 19.31 -11.55 -38.47
C ARG A 359 18.87 -11.64 -39.91
N GLU A 360 17.63 -11.25 -40.18
CA GLU A 360 17.11 -11.07 -41.54
C GLU A 360 16.84 -9.59 -41.82
N ASP A 361 16.96 -9.15 -43.07
CA ASP A 361 16.59 -7.79 -43.46
C ASP A 361 15.07 -7.59 -43.39
N GLY A 362 14.66 -6.52 -42.71
CA GLY A 362 13.27 -6.19 -42.42
C GLY A 362 12.49 -5.63 -43.60
N ARG A 363 13.16 -5.21 -44.68
CA ARG A 363 12.54 -4.74 -45.95
C ARG A 363 11.33 -3.82 -45.75
N VAL A 364 11.45 -2.87 -44.83
CA VAL A 364 10.34 -1.98 -44.43
C VAL A 364 9.81 -1.13 -45.60
N ALA A 365 10.65 -0.82 -46.58
CA ALA A 365 10.29 -0.05 -47.77
C ALA A 365 9.16 -0.68 -48.59
N GLU A 366 9.13 -2.01 -48.68
CA GLU A 366 8.11 -2.73 -49.44
C GLU A 366 6.73 -2.67 -48.78
N ARG A 367 6.67 -2.43 -47.46
CA ARG A 367 5.42 -2.45 -46.67
C ARG A 367 4.88 -1.07 -46.31
N ALA A 368 5.76 -0.13 -45.98
CA ALA A 368 5.37 1.22 -45.55
C ALA A 368 5.41 2.26 -46.69
N GLY A 369 5.93 1.89 -47.85
CA GLY A 369 6.19 2.79 -48.97
C GLY A 369 7.45 3.65 -48.77
N GLU A 370 8.07 4.06 -49.88
CA GLU A 370 9.34 4.77 -49.89
C GLU A 370 9.30 6.11 -49.11
N SER A 371 8.15 6.79 -49.07
CA SER A 371 8.01 8.08 -48.34
C SER A 371 8.18 7.95 -46.83
N VAL A 372 7.73 6.83 -46.23
CA VAL A 372 7.92 6.58 -44.80
C VAL A 372 9.37 6.22 -44.52
N VAL A 373 9.98 5.44 -45.42
CA VAL A 373 11.39 5.08 -45.34
C VAL A 373 12.30 6.28 -45.56
N GLU A 374 11.97 7.26 -46.40
CA GLU A 374 12.74 8.50 -46.55
C GLU A 374 12.71 9.37 -45.30
N LYS A 375 11.57 9.45 -44.60
CA LYS A 375 11.48 10.10 -43.28
C LYS A 375 12.30 9.39 -42.21
N LEU A 376 12.54 8.09 -42.39
CA LEU A 376 13.32 7.23 -41.50
C LEU A 376 14.77 7.04 -41.96
N LYS A 377 15.15 7.39 -43.20
CA LYS A 377 16.50 7.26 -43.78
C LYS A 377 17.55 8.08 -43.04
N GLY A 378 17.14 9.16 -42.35
CA GLY A 378 17.99 9.94 -41.43
C GLY A 378 18.01 9.43 -39.99
N LYS A 379 17.26 8.36 -39.68
CA LYS A 379 17.10 7.74 -38.37
C LYS A 379 17.41 6.24 -38.49
N TRP A 380 18.69 5.94 -38.71
CA TRP A 380 19.35 4.65 -38.43
C TRP A 380 18.52 3.40 -38.81
N LEU A 381 18.42 3.11 -40.10
CA LEU A 381 17.76 1.91 -40.64
C LEU A 381 18.80 0.83 -40.98
N VAL A 382 18.93 -0.15 -40.10
CA VAL A 382 19.00 -1.58 -40.46
C VAL A 382 17.94 -2.22 -39.60
N THR A 383 16.86 -2.63 -40.25
CA THR A 383 15.73 -3.30 -39.62
C THR A 383 16.06 -4.77 -39.64
N SER A 384 16.48 -5.35 -38.52
CA SER A 384 16.72 -6.79 -38.47
C SER A 384 15.53 -7.49 -37.84
N TYR A 385 15.09 -8.59 -38.45
CA TYR A 385 14.26 -9.58 -37.76
C TYR A 385 15.15 -10.58 -37.06
N ILE A 386 14.78 -10.92 -35.83
CA ILE A 386 15.26 -12.13 -35.16
C ILE A 386 14.09 -13.11 -35.09
N SER A 387 14.37 -14.35 -35.50
CA SER A 387 13.48 -15.52 -35.42
C SER A 387 13.96 -16.50 -34.38
#